data_AF-A0A270BES4-F1
#
_entry.id   AF-A0A270BES4-F1
#
_cell.length_a   1.000
_cell.length_b   1.000
_cell.length_c   1.000
_cell.angle_alpha   90.00
_cell.angle_beta   90.00
_cell.angle_gamma   90.00
#
_symmetry.space_group_name_H-M   'P 1'
#
loop_
_entity.id
_entity.type
_entity.pdbx_description
1 polymer ?
#
loop_
_entity_poly.entity_id
_entity_poly.type
_entity_poly.pdbx_seq_one_letter_code
_entity_poly.pdbx_strand_id
1 'polypeptide(L)'
;MERWYETKAAAIGLRAGGLILLAIGAWSAIRLHQLALTNAHRDTASLVLAALCFLCASAGSALVWEGPGLWAPVEVSERWRRSDP
;
A
#
# COMPACT_ATOMS: atom_id res chain seq x y z
N MET A 1 7.12 25.94 -1.72
CA MET A 1 6.99 24.79 -2.65
C MET A 1 5.52 24.41 -2.64
N GLU A 2 4.84 24.53 -3.78
CA GLU A 2 3.46 24.06 -3.89
C GLU A 2 3.42 22.57 -3.53
N ARG A 3 2.46 22.21 -2.69
CA ARG A 3 2.24 20.81 -2.30
C ARG A 3 1.68 20.09 -3.51
N TRP A 4 2.55 19.45 -4.29
CA TRP A 4 2.20 18.76 -5.54
C TRP A 4 1.03 17.76 -5.37
N TYR A 5 0.87 17.20 -4.16
CA TYR A 5 -0.21 16.29 -3.78
C TYR A 5 -1.59 16.95 -3.58
N GLU A 6 -1.68 18.28 -3.49
CA GLU A 6 -2.97 19.00 -3.39
C GLU A 6 -3.68 19.11 -4.74
N THR A 7 -3.00 18.79 -5.84
CA THR A 7 -3.61 18.77 -7.16
C THR A 7 -4.58 17.60 -7.31
N LYS A 8 -5.77 17.86 -7.88
CA LYS A 8 -6.79 16.82 -8.15
C LYS A 8 -6.24 15.70 -9.03
N ALA A 9 -5.32 16.02 -9.95
CA ALA A 9 -4.65 15.05 -10.81
C ALA A 9 -3.77 14.09 -10.00
N ALA A 10 -2.99 14.59 -9.02
CA ALA A 10 -2.19 13.73 -8.14
C ALA A 10 -3.09 12.83 -7.28
N ALA A 11 -4.22 13.35 -6.76
CA ALA A 11 -5.17 12.55 -5.99
C ALA A 11 -5.77 11.38 -6.80
N ILE A 12 -6.15 11.63 -8.05
CA ILE A 12 -6.68 10.60 -8.94
C ILE A 12 -5.58 9.60 -9.33
N GLY A 13 -4.39 10.09 -9.67
CA GLY A 13 -3.25 9.25 -10.02
C GLY A 13 -2.84 8.30 -8.90
N LEU A 14 -2.80 8.79 -7.65
CA LEU A 14 -2.48 7.99 -6.46
C LEU A 14 -3.52 6.90 -6.22
N ARG A 15 -4.81 7.22 -6.33
CA ARG A 15 -5.89 6.22 -6.18
C ARG A 15 -5.88 5.20 -7.32
N ALA A 16 -5.67 5.64 -8.55
CA ALA A 16 -5.54 4.74 -9.70
C ALA A 16 -4.34 3.80 -9.53
N GLY A 17 -3.19 4.31 -9.11
CA GLY A 17 -2.01 3.50 -8.77
C GLY A 17 -2.30 2.52 -7.63
N GLY A 18 -3.03 2.96 -6.60
CA GLY A 18 -3.49 2.10 -5.51
C GLY A 18 -4.40 0.97 -5.99
N LEU A 19 -5.35 1.24 -6.88
CA LEU A 19 -6.22 0.22 -7.49
C LEU A 19 -5.42 -0.79 -8.33
N ILE A 20 -4.43 -0.33 -9.08
CA ILE A 20 -3.54 -1.22 -9.85
C ILE A 20 -2.75 -2.14 -8.90
N LEU A 21 -2.20 -1.59 -7.81
CA LEU A 21 -1.53 -2.38 -6.76
C LEU A 21 -2.47 -3.42 -6.15
N LEU A 22 -3.71 -3.04 -5.81
CA LEU A 22 -4.71 -3.97 -5.29
C LEU A 22 -5.03 -5.08 -6.28
N ALA A 23 -5.14 -4.77 -7.58
CA ALA A 23 -5.36 -5.76 -8.62
C ALA A 23 -4.20 -6.77 -8.71
N ILE A 24 -2.95 -6.29 -8.64
CA ILE A 24 -1.75 -7.15 -8.60
C ILE A 24 -1.74 -8.01 -7.32
N GLY A 25 -2.10 -7.43 -6.17
CA GLY A 25 -2.21 -8.15 -4.91
C GLY A 25 -3.27 -9.25 -4.96
N ALA A 26 -4.46 -8.94 -5.49
CA ALA A 26 -5.53 -9.91 -5.66
C ALA A 26 -5.13 -11.05 -6.62
N TRP A 27 -4.48 -10.73 -7.74
CA TRP A 27 -3.93 -11.74 -8.64
C TRP A 27 -2.92 -12.65 -7.93
N SER A 28 -2.01 -12.07 -7.15
CA SER A 28 -1.02 -12.81 -6.37
C SER A 28 -1.66 -13.73 -5.34
N ALA A 29 -2.72 -13.27 -4.66
CA ALA A 29 -3.50 -14.07 -3.72
C ALA A 29 -4.18 -15.27 -4.39
N ILE A 30 -4.81 -15.06 -5.55
CA ILE A 30 -5.43 -16.14 -6.32
C ILE A 30 -4.39 -17.18 -6.74
N ARG A 31 -3.23 -16.72 -7.24
CA ARG A 31 -2.13 -17.61 -7.63
C ARG A 31 -1.57 -18.39 -6.43
N LEU A 32 -1.39 -17.74 -5.29
CA LEU A 32 -0.95 -18.39 -4.06
C LEU A 32 -1.96 -19.45 -3.60
N HIS A 33 -3.25 -19.14 -3.66
CA HIS A 33 -4.31 -20.08 -3.30
C HIS A 33 -4.31 -21.32 -4.19
N GLN A 34 -4.20 -21.13 -5.52
CA GLN A 34 -4.07 -22.24 -6.47
C GLN A 34 -2.83 -23.11 -6.19
N LEU A 35 -1.71 -22.47 -5.83
CA LEU A 35 -0.47 -23.18 -5.50
C LEU A 35 -0.61 -23.98 -4.20
N ALA A 36 -1.28 -23.40 -3.18
CA ALA A 36 -1.53 -24.06 -1.90
C ALA A 36 -2.47 -25.27 -2.02
N LEU A 37 -3.40 -25.25 -2.99
CA LEU A 37 -4.28 -26.39 -3.26
C LEU A 37 -3.57 -27.53 -4.01
N THR A 38 -2.54 -27.21 -4.80
CA THR A 38 -1.84 -28.21 -5.63
C THR A 38 -0.56 -28.74 -4.99
N ASN A 39 0.08 -27.99 -4.09
CA ASN A 39 1.33 -28.36 -3.45
C ASN A 39 1.19 -28.34 -1.92
N ALA A 40 1.46 -29.48 -1.27
CA ALA A 40 1.52 -29.59 0.19
C ALA A 40 2.82 -29.04 0.80
N HIS A 41 3.85 -28.78 -0.03
CA HIS A 41 5.15 -28.30 0.43
C HIS A 41 5.28 -26.78 0.25
N ARG A 42 5.86 -26.11 1.26
CA ARG A 42 6.15 -24.67 1.20
C ARG A 42 7.31 -24.43 0.24
N ASP A 43 6.96 -24.04 -0.98
CA ASP A 43 7.92 -23.66 -2.01
C ASP A 43 8.24 -22.14 -1.94
N THR A 44 9.45 -21.76 -2.39
CA THR A 44 9.93 -20.37 -2.44
C THR A 44 8.96 -19.47 -3.22
N ALA A 45 8.35 -19.99 -4.29
CA ALA A 45 7.34 -19.28 -5.06
C ALA A 45 6.12 -18.86 -4.21
N SER A 46 5.70 -19.69 -3.26
CA SER A 46 4.58 -19.38 -2.35
C SER A 46 4.91 -18.22 -1.41
N LEU A 47 6.16 -18.15 -0.92
CA LEU A 47 6.63 -17.06 -0.08
C LEU A 47 6.72 -15.74 -0.84
N VAL A 48 7.22 -15.78 -2.08
CA VAL A 48 7.29 -14.59 -2.95
C VAL A 48 5.89 -14.06 -3.26
N LEU A 49 4.94 -14.93 -3.60
CA LEU A 49 3.54 -14.53 -3.85
C LEU A 49 2.87 -13.97 -2.59
N ALA A 50 3.13 -14.55 -1.42
CA ALA A 50 2.62 -14.04 -0.15
C ALA A 50 3.18 -12.65 0.17
N ALA A 51 4.49 -12.45 0.01
CA ALA A 51 5.14 -11.15 0.21
C ALA A 51 4.60 -10.10 -0.77
N LEU A 52 4.47 -10.47 -2.05
CA LEU A 52 3.92 -9.58 -3.07
C LEU A 52 2.46 -9.21 -2.77
N CYS A 53 1.63 -10.20 -2.42
CA CYS A 53 0.26 -9.96 -2.00
C CYS A 53 0.20 -8.99 -0.81
N PHE A 54 1.00 -9.21 0.23
CA PHE A 54 1.01 -8.37 1.43
C PHE A 54 1.43 -6.93 1.12
N LEU A 55 2.53 -6.75 0.38
CA LEU A 55 3.05 -5.43 0.01
C LEU A 55 2.06 -4.68 -0.89
N CYS A 56 1.53 -5.33 -1.91
CA CYS A 56 0.57 -4.73 -2.83
C CYS A 56 -0.77 -4.41 -2.17
N ALA A 57 -1.28 -5.28 -1.30
CA ALA A 57 -2.50 -5.02 -0.55
C ALA A 57 -2.33 -3.86 0.42
N SER A 58 -1.22 -3.82 1.16
CA SER A 58 -0.92 -2.76 2.14
C SER A 58 -0.69 -1.41 1.47
N ALA A 59 0.21 -1.35 0.49
CA ALA A 59 0.48 -0.10 -0.24
C ALA A 59 -0.74 0.35 -1.05
N GLY A 60 -1.43 -0.58 -1.72
CA GLY A 60 -2.63 -0.30 -2.50
C GLY A 60 -3.77 0.26 -1.65
N SER A 61 -4.05 -0.35 -0.50
CA SER A 61 -5.08 0.15 0.44
C SER A 61 -4.74 1.54 0.97
N ALA A 62 -3.49 1.77 1.38
CA ALA A 62 -3.03 3.08 1.82
C ALA A 62 -3.22 4.14 0.72
N LEU A 63 -2.81 3.85 -0.51
CA LEU A 63 -2.94 4.78 -1.65
C LEU A 63 -4.40 5.07 -2.05
N VAL A 64 -5.30 4.08 -1.92
CA VAL A 64 -6.72 4.27 -2.24
C VAL A 64 -7.43 5.12 -1.17
N TRP A 65 -7.18 4.81 0.11
CA TRP A 65 -7.86 5.47 1.24
C TRP A 65 -7.26 6.83 1.59
N GLU A 66 -5.97 6.85 1.91
CA GLU A 66 -5.25 8.07 2.33
C GLU A 66 -4.99 8.97 1.11
N GLY A 67 -4.60 8.36 -0.01
CA GLY A 67 -4.25 9.06 -1.24
C GLY A 67 -3.23 10.18 -0.95
N PRO A 68 -3.48 11.43 -1.34
CA PRO A 68 -2.57 12.54 -1.07
C PRO A 68 -2.41 12.87 0.43
N GLY A 69 -3.34 12.43 1.28
CA GLY A 69 -3.27 12.59 2.74
C GLY A 69 -2.09 11.87 3.38
N LEU A 70 -1.55 10.83 2.72
CA LEU A 70 -0.37 10.11 3.17
C LEU A 70 0.90 10.99 3.22
N TRP A 71 0.89 12.09 2.46
CA TRP A 71 1.96 13.09 2.43
C TRP A 71 1.58 14.39 3.15
N ALA A 72 0.39 14.45 3.76
CA ALA A 72 0.02 15.57 4.61
C ALA A 72 0.91 15.55 5.86
N PRO A 73 1.37 16.72 6.34
CA PRO A 73 2.11 16.77 7.59
C PRO A 73 1.23 16.25 8.73
N VAL A 74 1.82 15.42 9.57
CA VAL A 74 1.18 14.94 10.79
C VAL A 74 1.35 16.02 11.85
N GLU A 75 0.25 16.57 12.35
CA GLU A 75 0.27 17.42 13.53
C GLU A 75 0.63 16.58 14.76
N VAL A 76 1.80 16.84 15.33
CA VAL A 76 2.23 16.23 16.59
C VAL A 76 1.62 17.03 17.74
N SER A 77 0.80 16.36 18.55
CA SER A 77 0.18 16.98 19.72
C SER A 77 1.23 17.59 20.66
N GLU A 78 0.89 18.71 21.31
CA GLU A 78 1.83 19.48 22.14
C GLU A 78 2.57 18.66 23.20
N ARG A 79 1.93 17.62 23.75
CA ARG A 79 2.54 16.71 24.74
C ARG A 79 3.81 15.99 24.27
N TRP A 80 3.98 15.82 22.96
CA TRP A 80 5.13 15.15 22.35
C TRP A 80 6.06 16.10 21.60
N ARG A 81 5.69 17.38 21.50
CA ARG A 81 6.55 18.40 20.90
C ARG A 81 7.69 18.62 21.88
N ARG A 82 8.91 18.19 21.55
CA ARG A 82 10.10 18.50 22.35
C ARG A 82 10.11 20.02 22.57
N SER A 83 10.07 20.41 23.82
CA SER A 83 10.35 21.77 24.23
C SER A 83 11.83 21.98 23.95
N ASP A 84 12.16 22.55 22.78
CA ASP A 84 13.53 23.03 22.58
C ASP A 84 13.78 24.17 23.59
N PRO A 85 14.98 24.23 24.19
CA PRO A 85 15.35 25.24 25.19
C PRO A 85 15.45 26.66 24.65
#